data_AF-A0A0S7ZCZ3-F1
#
_entry.id   AF-A0A0S7ZCZ3-F1
#
_cell.length_a   1.000
_cell.length_b   1.000
_cell.length_c   1.000
_cell.angle_alpha   90.00
_cell.angle_beta   90.00
_cell.angle_gamma   90.00
#
_symmetry.space_group_name_H-M   'P 1'
#
loop_
_entity.id
_entity.type
_entity.pdbx_description
1 polymer ?
#
loop_
_entity_poly.entity_id
_entity_poly.type
_entity_poly.pdbx_seq_one_letter_code
_entity_poly.pdbx_strand_id
1 'polypeptide(L)'
;MGKNPAAVFESFSDVGLFKCMKMWSTTVQYGTLTRMPRIIKYEIREIMKDHIREIQSGEFAREWDEEETRGYPVFRKLQEESLKHPINEVEERLIKLKRE
;
A
#
# COMPACT_ATOMS: atom_id res chain seq x y z
N MET A 1 -7.11 -16.48 -15.17
CA MET A 1 -6.32 -15.23 -15.22
C MET A 1 -6.52 -14.48 -13.91
N GLY A 2 -5.76 -14.87 -12.90
CA GLY A 2 -5.74 -14.28 -11.57
C GLY A 2 -4.31 -14.40 -11.10
N LYS A 3 -3.45 -13.47 -11.53
CA LYS A 3 -2.07 -13.43 -11.03
C LYS A 3 -2.16 -13.02 -9.57
N ASN A 4 -1.57 -13.83 -8.69
CA ASN A 4 -1.32 -13.41 -7.31
C ASN A 4 -0.66 -12.02 -7.34
N PRO A 5 -1.03 -11.09 -6.43
CA PRO A 5 -0.39 -9.78 -6.30
C PRO A 5 1.13 -9.78 -6.51
N ALA A 6 1.85 -10.78 -5.99
CA ALA A 6 3.30 -10.91 -6.18
C ALA A 6 3.72 -10.87 -7.67
N ALA A 7 3.07 -11.65 -8.52
CA ALA A 7 3.37 -11.70 -9.95
C ALA A 7 3.00 -10.40 -10.69
N VAL A 8 2.08 -9.59 -10.14
CA VAL A 8 1.77 -8.25 -10.65
C VAL A 8 2.91 -7.29 -10.32
N PHE A 9 3.41 -7.31 -9.07
CA PHE A 9 4.53 -6.48 -8.64
C PHE A 9 5.85 -6.83 -9.35
N GLU A 10 6.11 -8.11 -9.58
CA GLU A 10 7.24 -8.56 -10.42
C GLU A 10 7.17 -7.92 -11.81
N SER A 11 5.98 -7.94 -12.44
CA SER A 11 5.79 -7.32 -13.76
C SER A 11 6.03 -5.79 -13.73
N PHE A 12 5.73 -5.12 -12.61
CA PHE A 12 6.03 -3.69 -12.45
C PHE A 12 7.53 -3.42 -12.41
N SER A 13 8.28 -4.26 -11.71
CA SER A 13 9.74 -4.16 -11.63
C SER A 13 10.38 -4.42 -12.99
N ASP A 14 9.95 -5.46 -13.70
CA ASP A 14 10.61 -5.92 -14.92
C ASP A 14 10.42 -4.97 -16.11
N VAL A 15 9.20 -4.45 -16.28
CA VAL A 15 8.85 -3.67 -17.49
C VAL A 15 8.24 -2.30 -17.20
N GLY A 16 7.91 -1.99 -15.95
CA GLY A 16 7.32 -0.73 -15.52
C GLY A 16 5.80 -0.72 -15.43
N LEU A 17 5.27 0.17 -14.57
CA LEU A 17 3.86 0.25 -14.15
C LEU A 17 2.82 0.30 -15.29
N PHE A 18 3.11 1.02 -16.38
CA PHE A 18 2.18 1.13 -17.51
C PHE A 18 2.50 0.17 -18.66
N LYS A 19 3.76 -0.21 -18.85
CA LYS A 19 4.13 -1.11 -19.95
C LYS A 19 3.70 -2.55 -19.66
N CYS A 20 3.67 -2.97 -18.39
CA CYS A 20 3.17 -4.28 -17.99
C CYS A 20 1.69 -4.50 -18.38
N MET A 21 0.91 -3.43 -18.61
CA MET A 21 -0.49 -3.53 -19.03
C MET A 21 -0.65 -4.28 -20.35
N LYS A 22 0.37 -4.29 -21.21
CA LYS A 22 0.39 -5.08 -22.45
C LYS A 22 0.27 -6.59 -22.20
N MET A 23 0.59 -7.04 -20.99
CA MET A 23 0.52 -8.44 -20.56
C MET A 23 -0.84 -8.80 -19.92
N TRP A 24 -1.78 -7.86 -19.82
CA TRP A 24 -3.09 -8.05 -19.23
C TRP A 24 -4.19 -8.11 -20.29
N SER A 25 -5.37 -8.65 -19.97
CA SER A 25 -6.49 -8.63 -20.91
C SER A 25 -6.94 -7.22 -21.25
N THR A 26 -7.52 -7.07 -22.43
CA THR A 26 -8.17 -5.83 -22.87
C THR A 26 -9.20 -5.32 -21.87
N THR A 27 -9.94 -6.21 -21.19
CA THR A 27 -10.88 -5.84 -20.12
C THR A 27 -10.17 -5.16 -18.94
N VAL A 28 -9.04 -5.71 -18.47
CA VAL A 28 -8.26 -5.11 -17.38
C VAL A 28 -7.65 -3.78 -17.82
N GLN A 29 -7.08 -3.73 -19.03
CA GLN A 29 -6.51 -2.49 -19.58
C GLN A 29 -7.55 -1.37 -19.64
N TYR A 30 -8.73 -1.65 -20.21
CA TYR A 30 -9.82 -0.68 -20.29
C TYR A 30 -10.32 -0.26 -18.89
N GLY A 31 -10.45 -1.20 -17.96
CA GLY A 31 -10.80 -0.93 -16.57
C GLY A 31 -9.78 -0.01 -15.89
N THR A 32 -8.50 -0.33 -15.94
CA THR A 32 -7.43 0.48 -15.35
C THR A 32 -7.43 1.89 -15.94
N LEU A 33 -7.45 2.04 -17.26
CA LEU A 33 -7.39 3.36 -17.91
C LEU A 33 -8.62 4.23 -17.62
N THR A 34 -9.80 3.66 -17.45
CA THR A 34 -11.04 4.43 -17.22
C THR A 34 -11.39 4.65 -15.75
N ARG A 35 -10.94 3.77 -14.84
CA ARG A 35 -11.30 3.81 -13.42
C ARG A 35 -10.19 4.36 -12.54
N MET A 36 -8.92 4.10 -12.85
CA MET A 36 -7.79 4.59 -12.03
C MET A 36 -7.78 6.12 -11.88
N PRO A 37 -8.04 6.95 -12.93
CA PRO A 37 -8.12 8.41 -12.78
C PRO A 37 -9.24 8.90 -11.85
N ARG A 38 -10.26 8.07 -11.57
CA ARG A 38 -11.35 8.42 -10.66
C ARG A 38 -10.99 8.18 -9.19
N ILE A 39 -10.00 7.31 -8.95
CA ILE A 39 -9.53 6.94 -7.61
C ILE A 39 -8.38 7.87 -7.21
N ILE A 40 -7.44 8.12 -8.13
CA ILE A 40 -6.30 9.02 -7.87
C ILE A 40 -6.75 10.46 -8.05
N LYS A 41 -7.14 11.08 -6.95
CA LYS A 41 -7.53 12.50 -6.93
C LYS A 41 -6.32 13.41 -6.74
N TYR A 42 -6.48 14.69 -7.09
CA TYR A 42 -5.43 15.71 -6.95
C TYR A 42 -4.97 15.87 -5.49
N GLU A 43 -5.89 15.74 -4.54
CA GLU A 43 -5.62 15.85 -3.11
C GLU A 43 -4.57 14.84 -2.64
N ILE A 44 -4.56 13.63 -3.21
CA ILE A 44 -3.56 12.60 -2.88
C ILE A 44 -2.15 13.07 -3.24
N ARG A 45 -1.99 13.81 -4.35
CA ARG A 45 -0.69 14.35 -4.75
C ARG A 45 -0.20 15.40 -3.77
N GLU A 46 -1.08 16.27 -3.27
CA GLU A 46 -0.69 17.29 -2.30
C GLU A 46 -0.35 16.67 -0.94
N ILE A 47 -1.15 15.71 -0.46
CA ILE A 47 -0.84 14.93 0.76
C ILE A 47 0.54 14.28 0.65
N MET A 48 0.85 13.64 -0.49
CA MET A 48 2.16 13.02 -0.71
C MET A 48 3.32 14.04 -0.71
N LYS A 49 3.11 15.24 -1.28
CA LYS A 49 4.12 16.30 -1.24
C LYS A 49 4.36 16.80 0.18
N ASP A 50 3.31 16.91 0.98
CA ASP A 50 3.41 17.34 2.37
C ASP A 50 4.18 16.30 3.20
N HIS A 51 3.89 15.01 3.04
CA HIS A 51 4.68 13.93 3.67
C HIS A 51 6.15 13.95 3.25
N ILE A 52 6.44 14.16 1.97
CA ILE A 52 7.83 14.31 1.51
C ILE A 52 8.50 15.52 2.18
N ARG A 53 7.78 16.62 2.36
CA ARG A 53 8.29 17.81 3.06
C ARG A 53 8.57 17.51 4.53
N GLU A 54 7.68 16.83 5.24
CA GLU A 54 7.85 16.40 6.64
C GLU A 54 9.09 15.51 6.81
N ILE A 55 9.34 14.62 5.85
CA ILE A 55 10.53 13.76 5.83
C ILE A 55 11.79 14.60 5.57
N GLN A 56 11.79 15.44 4.53
CA GLN A 56 12.96 16.23 4.13
C GLN A 56 13.32 17.33 5.13
N SER A 57 12.34 17.90 5.84
CA SER A 57 12.55 18.88 6.92
C SER A 57 13.04 18.25 8.22
N GLY A 58 13.06 16.91 8.30
CA GLY A 58 13.37 16.15 9.51
C GLY A 58 12.29 16.20 10.58
N GLU A 59 11.09 16.71 10.27
CA GLU A 59 9.95 16.71 11.19
C GLU A 59 9.54 15.29 11.58
N PHE A 60 9.39 14.41 10.58
CA PHE A 60 9.12 12.99 10.84
C PHE A 60 10.23 12.33 11.68
N ALA A 61 11.49 12.69 11.45
CA ALA A 61 12.61 12.13 12.20
C ALA A 61 12.58 12.57 13.68
N ARG A 62 12.21 13.82 13.96
CA ARG A 62 12.04 14.33 15.33
C ARG A 62 10.84 13.67 16.02
N GLU A 63 9.72 13.53 15.32
CA GLU A 63 8.55 12.81 15.83
C GLU A 63 8.90 11.36 16.21
N TRP A 64 9.66 10.67 15.36
CA TRP A 64 10.10 9.31 15.63
C TRP A 64 11.05 9.20 16.83
N ASP A 65 12.02 10.11 16.95
CA ASP A 65 12.96 10.16 18.08
C ASP A 65 12.24 10.41 19.42
N GLU A 66 11.24 11.29 19.42
CA GLU A 66 10.39 11.53 20.59
C GLU A 66 9.57 10.29 20.97
N GLU A 67 9.02 9.58 19.98
CA GLU A 67 8.26 8.36 20.18
C GLU A 67 9.14 7.23 20.75
N GLU A 68 10.35 7.08 20.24
CA GLU A 68 11.36 6.15 20.77
C GLU A 68 11.74 6.51 22.22
N THR A 69 12.04 7.78 22.49
CA THR A 69 12.39 8.27 23.83
C THR A 69 11.27 8.04 24.85
N ARG A 70 10.00 8.09 24.42
CA ARG A 70 8.82 7.82 25.25
C ARG A 70 8.45 6.33 25.32
N GLY A 71 9.21 5.45 24.64
CA GLY A 71 8.99 4.01 24.67
C GLY A 71 7.81 3.52 23.83
N TYR A 72 7.54 4.18 22.70
CA TYR A 72 6.59 3.78 21.65
C TYR A 72 5.08 3.74 22.01
N PRO A 73 4.53 4.70 22.78
CA PRO A 73 3.11 4.68 23.16
C PRO A 73 2.12 4.77 21.98
N VAL A 74 2.35 5.69 21.03
CA VAL A 74 1.52 5.88 19.84
C VAL A 74 1.73 4.74 18.85
N PHE A 75 2.98 4.37 18.61
CA PHE A 75 3.32 3.31 17.66
C PHE A 75 2.69 1.97 18.08
N ARG A 76 2.79 1.58 19.35
CA ARG A 76 2.14 0.35 19.84
C ARG A 76 0.63 0.40 19.69
N LYS A 77 -0.01 1.53 19.98
CA LYS A 77 -1.45 1.71 19.76
C LYS A 77 -1.82 1.50 18.28
N LEU A 78 -1.08 2.12 17.37
CA LEU A 78 -1.29 1.97 15.92
C LEU A 78 -1.10 0.52 15.45
N GLN A 79 -0.10 -0.19 16.00
CA GLN A 79 0.10 -1.62 15.74
C GLN A 79 -1.10 -2.44 16.22
N GLU A 80 -1.56 -2.24 17.47
CA GLU A 80 -2.73 -2.94 18.01
C GLU A 80 -3.99 -2.70 17.18
N GLU A 81 -4.24 -1.46 16.77
CA GLU A 81 -5.38 -1.10 15.92
C GLU A 81 -5.28 -1.77 14.54
N SER A 82 -4.08 -1.80 13.95
CA SER A 82 -3.83 -2.46 12.66
C SER A 82 -4.06 -3.97 12.74
N LEU A 83 -3.62 -4.60 13.82
CA LEU A 83 -3.81 -6.05 14.05
C LEU A 83 -5.28 -6.42 14.33
N LYS A 84 -6.09 -5.48 14.83
CA LYS A 84 -7.54 -5.65 15.00
C LYS A 84 -8.33 -5.51 13.69
N HIS A 85 -7.69 -5.16 12.57
CA HIS A 85 -8.40 -4.98 11.31
C HIS A 85 -9.06 -6.30 10.87
N PRO A 86 -10.38 -6.32 10.53
CA PRO A 86 -11.11 -7.56 10.22
C PRO A 86 -10.53 -8.39 9.06
N ILE A 87 -9.72 -7.77 8.19
CA ILE A 87 -9.02 -8.48 7.11
C ILE A 87 -8.11 -9.60 7.64
N ASN A 88 -7.50 -9.40 8.80
CA ASN A 88 -6.52 -10.33 9.35
C ASN A 88 -7.18 -11.67 9.70
N GLU A 89 -8.40 -11.66 10.28
CA GLU A 89 -9.16 -12.89 10.54
C GLU A 89 -9.52 -13.64 9.24
N VAL A 90 -9.87 -12.90 8.20
CA VAL A 90 -10.21 -13.50 6.89
C VAL A 90 -8.97 -14.13 6.26
N GLU A 91 -7.83 -13.44 6.34
CA GLU A 91 -6.54 -13.92 5.82
C GLU A 91 -6.06 -15.17 6.56
N GLU A 92 -6.14 -15.20 7.89
CA GLU A 92 -5.77 -16.37 8.69
C GLU A 92 -6.59 -17.61 8.31
N ARG A 93 -7.91 -17.46 8.15
CA ARG A 93 -8.80 -18.53 7.69
C ARG A 93 -8.42 -19.01 6.30
N LEU A 94 -8.16 -18.08 5.38
CA LEU A 94 -7.78 -18.42 4.01
C LEU A 94 -6.42 -19.13 3.95
N ILE A 95 -5.43 -18.68 4.74
CA ILE A 95 -4.11 -19.30 4.80
C ILE A 95 -4.20 -20.72 5.36
N LYS A 96 -5.01 -20.93 6.40
CA LYS A 96 -5.24 -22.27 6.96
C LYS A 96 -5.82 -23.21 5.90
N LEU A 97 -6.87 -22.79 5.20
CA LEU A 97 -7.51 -23.58 4.12
C LEU A 97 -6.56 -23.89 2.96
N LYS A 98 -5.58 -23.03 2.67
CA LYS A 98 -4.59 -23.28 1.60
C LYS A 98 -3.48 -24.26 1.99
N ARG A 99 -3.32 -24.54 3.29
CA ARG A 99 -2.27 -25.42 3.84
C ARG A 99 -2.80 -26.83 4.16
N GLU A 100 -4.12 -26.98 4.26
CA GLU A 100 -4.85 -28.25 4.35
C GLU A 100 -5.02 -28.88 2.95
#